data_AF-A0A2T2VIV5-F1
#
_entry.id   AF-A0A2T2VIV5-F1
#
_cell.length_a   1.000
_cell.length_b   1.000
_cell.length_c   1.000
_cell.angle_alpha   90.00
_cell.angle_beta   90.00
_cell.angle_gamma   90.00
#
_symmetry.space_group_name_H-M   'P 1'
#
loop_
_entity.id
_entity.type
_entity.pdbx_description
1 polymer ?
#
loop_
_entity_poly.entity_id
_entity_poly.type
_entity_poly.pdbx_seq_one_letter_code
_entity_poly.pdbx_strand_id
1 'polypeptide(L)'
;MAPTQSYQPLKEDHRNWLNQLNFFHDEIKFMQNRLAEVAASENNHKNFKSTIADYKYKFYNMLERIDEFRYLIYRHDKELAGMMELSNRTKQKVNLEEDHHTIKDQYERFVAQYYTLKDNFHHFLTTVQ
;
A
#
# COMPACT_ATOMS: atom_id res chain seq x y z
N MET A 1 -26.65 -16.32 -23.16
CA MET A 1 -25.23 -15.99 -23.37
C MET A 1 -24.69 -15.55 -22.01
N ALA A 2 -23.67 -16.24 -21.47
CA ALA A 2 -23.08 -15.84 -20.19
C ALA A 2 -22.38 -14.49 -20.36
N PRO A 3 -22.50 -13.55 -19.41
CA PRO A 3 -21.86 -12.25 -19.54
C PRO A 3 -20.34 -12.43 -19.61
N THR A 4 -19.73 -11.88 -20.65
CA THR A 4 -18.29 -11.68 -20.74
C THR A 4 -17.90 -10.84 -19.54
N GLN A 5 -17.06 -11.36 -18.66
CA GLN A 5 -16.64 -10.65 -17.46
C GLN A 5 -15.88 -9.39 -17.89
N SER A 6 -16.42 -8.22 -17.55
CA SER A 6 -15.84 -6.94 -17.96
C SER A 6 -14.59 -6.69 -17.14
N TYR A 7 -13.46 -6.44 -17.80
CA TYR A 7 -12.18 -6.11 -17.17
C TYR A 7 -12.10 -4.67 -16.64
N GLN A 8 -13.04 -3.80 -17.04
CA GLN A 8 -13.01 -2.39 -16.66
C GLN A 8 -13.03 -2.14 -15.14
N PRO A 9 -13.86 -2.85 -14.32
CA PRO A 9 -13.87 -2.66 -12.87
C PRO A 9 -12.53 -3.04 -12.21
N LEU A 10 -11.90 -4.14 -12.63
CA LEU A 10 -10.60 -4.59 -12.10
C LEU A 10 -9.51 -3.53 -12.35
N LYS A 11 -9.52 -2.93 -13.55
CA LYS A 11 -8.59 -1.86 -13.92
C LYS A 11 -8.84 -0.57 -13.14
N GLU A 12 -10.09 -0.26 -12.86
CA GLU A 12 -10.45 0.89 -12.04
C GLU A 12 -9.97 0.71 -10.59
N ASP A 13 -10.15 -0.49 -10.03
CA ASP A 13 -9.62 -0.84 -8.70
C ASP A 13 -8.10 -0.69 -8.64
N HIS A 14 -7.37 -1.24 -9.63
CA HIS A 14 -5.92 -1.06 -9.72
C HIS A 14 -5.49 0.41 -9.72
N ARG A 15 -6.17 1.25 -10.53
CA ARG A 15 -5.89 2.69 -10.59
C ARG A 15 -6.13 3.35 -9.24
N ASN A 16 -7.23 3.00 -8.58
CA ASN A 16 -7.57 3.55 -7.26
C ASN A 16 -6.54 3.15 -6.20
N TRP A 17 -6.11 1.89 -6.19
CA TRP A 17 -5.09 1.40 -5.26
C TRP A 17 -3.74 2.08 -5.49
N LEU A 18 -3.29 2.21 -6.75
CA LEU A 18 -2.04 2.89 -7.08
C LEU A 18 -2.05 4.36 -6.62
N ASN A 19 -3.16 5.07 -6.81
CA ASN A 19 -3.29 6.45 -6.36
C ASN A 19 -3.21 6.56 -4.83
N GLN A 20 -3.89 5.68 -4.11
CA GLN A 20 -3.82 5.64 -2.65
C GLN A 20 -2.42 5.26 -2.14
N LEU A 21 -1.73 4.30 -2.78
CA LEU A 21 -0.36 3.92 -2.46
C LEU A 21 0.61 5.09 -2.63
N ASN A 22 0.44 5.91 -3.67
CA ASN A 22 1.22 7.13 -3.86
C ASN A 22 0.98 8.14 -2.73
N PHE A 23 -0.28 8.36 -2.36
CA PHE A 23 -0.63 9.22 -1.24
C PHE A 23 -0.02 8.72 0.08
N PHE A 24 -0.14 7.42 0.39
CA PHE A 24 0.43 6.84 1.62
C PHE A 24 1.95 6.94 1.66
N HIS A 25 2.62 6.73 0.52
CA HIS A 25 4.07 6.87 0.41
C HIS A 25 4.52 8.29 0.77
N ASP A 26 3.85 9.31 0.22
CA ASP A 26 4.20 10.71 0.47
C ASP A 26 3.92 11.09 1.92
N GLU A 27 2.82 10.60 2.50
CA GLU A 27 2.49 10.82 3.90
C GLU A 27 3.49 10.12 4.85
N ILE A 28 3.97 8.92 4.52
CA ILE A 28 5.03 8.24 5.29
C ILE A 28 6.33 9.05 5.24
N LYS A 29 6.72 9.58 4.08
CA LYS A 29 7.89 10.46 3.97
C LYS A 29 7.75 11.72 4.81
N PHE A 30 6.56 12.31 4.84
CA PHE A 30 6.26 13.42 5.73
C PHE A 30 6.42 13.03 7.21
N MET A 31 5.87 11.89 7.63
CA MET A 31 6.01 11.39 9.00
C MET A 31 7.48 11.09 9.36
N GLN A 32 8.28 10.58 8.42
CA GLN A 32 9.73 10.40 8.62
C GLN A 32 10.45 11.73 8.88
N ASN A 33 10.10 12.79 8.16
CA ASN A 33 10.67 14.12 8.38
C ASN A 33 10.29 14.65 9.78
N ARG A 34 9.03 14.49 10.19
CA ARG A 34 8.58 14.85 11.55
C ARG A 34 9.30 14.06 12.63
N LEU A 35 9.53 12.78 12.41
CA LEU A 35 10.29 11.95 13.34
C LEU A 35 11.76 12.41 13.44
N ALA A 36 12.36 12.86 12.34
CA ALA A 36 13.70 13.42 12.34
C ALA A 36 13.79 14.73 13.15
N GLU A 37 12.79 15.60 13.04
CA GLU A 37 12.68 16.82 13.87
C GLU A 37 12.64 16.47 15.37
N VAL A 38 11.82 15.49 15.77
CA VAL A 38 11.74 15.01 17.15
C VAL A 38 13.09 14.45 17.62
N ALA A 39 13.75 13.67 16.76
CA ALA A 39 15.04 13.05 17.07
C ALA A 39 16.21 14.03 17.16
N ALA A 40 16.07 15.24 16.60
CA ALA A 40 17.08 16.29 16.67
C ALA A 40 17.15 16.98 18.05
N SER A 41 16.07 16.92 18.84
CA SER A 41 16.08 17.39 20.22
C SER A 41 16.83 16.40 21.11
N GLU A 42 17.90 16.85 21.78
CA GLU A 42 18.73 15.98 22.64
C GLU A 42 17.94 15.32 23.78
N ASN A 43 17.00 16.05 24.38
CA ASN A 43 16.15 15.53 25.46
C ASN A 43 15.22 14.44 24.92
N ASN A 44 14.58 14.67 23.78
CA ASN A 44 13.70 13.69 23.15
C ASN A 44 14.48 12.47 22.64
N HIS A 45 15.67 12.69 22.10
CA HIS A 45 16.55 11.62 21.67
C HIS A 45 16.92 10.69 22.82
N LYS A 46 17.23 11.22 24.00
CA LYS A 46 17.54 10.41 25.19
C LYS A 46 16.32 9.68 25.72
N ASN A 47 15.19 10.37 25.83
CA ASN A 47 13.98 9.82 26.46
C ASN A 47 13.23 8.82 25.57
N PHE A 48 13.27 8.99 24.25
CA PHE A 48 12.46 8.23 23.29
C PHE A 48 13.30 7.48 22.25
N LYS A 49 14.59 7.24 22.52
CA LYS A 49 15.52 6.60 21.57
C LYS A 49 14.96 5.32 20.93
N SER A 50 14.42 4.41 21.75
CA SER A 50 13.87 3.14 21.28
C SER A 50 12.63 3.36 20.42
N THR A 51 11.70 4.19 20.88
CA THR A 51 10.46 4.52 20.16
C THR A 51 10.75 5.16 18.81
N ILE A 52 11.75 6.05 18.73
CA ILE A 52 12.20 6.66 17.48
C ILE A 52 12.74 5.58 16.53
N ALA A 53 13.59 4.67 17.01
CA ALA A 53 14.11 3.58 16.20
C ALA A 53 12.99 2.67 15.66
N ASP A 54 12.01 2.33 16.51
CA ASP A 54 10.86 1.51 16.13
C ASP A 54 10.03 2.18 15.04
N TYR A 55 9.76 3.49 15.12
CA TYR A 55 9.03 4.21 14.08
C TYR A 55 9.82 4.28 12.78
N LYS A 56 11.15 4.51 12.82
CA LYS A 56 11.99 4.47 11.61
C LYS A 56 11.86 3.13 10.89
N TYR A 57 11.94 2.02 11.64
CA TYR A 57 11.80 0.68 11.09
C TYR A 57 10.40 0.44 10.52
N LYS A 58 9.34 0.81 11.25
CA LYS A 58 7.95 0.67 10.78
C LYS A 58 7.68 1.47 9.50
N PHE A 59 8.19 2.69 9.38
CA PHE A 59 8.06 3.50 8.16
C PHE A 59 8.81 2.88 6.99
N TYR A 60 10.04 2.39 7.22
CA TYR A 60 10.80 1.69 6.18
C TYR A 60 10.03 0.48 5.63
N ASN A 61 9.54 -0.39 6.52
CA ASN A 61 8.77 -1.58 6.12
C ASN A 61 7.48 -1.22 5.37
N MET A 62 6.81 -0.12 5.74
CA MET A 62 5.62 0.33 5.01
C MET A 62 5.95 0.79 3.60
N LEU A 63 7.06 1.50 3.41
CA LEU A 63 7.51 1.92 2.08
C LEU A 63 7.86 0.72 1.20
N GLU A 64 8.59 -0.25 1.76
CA GLU A 64 8.92 -1.51 1.06
C GLU A 64 7.64 -2.23 0.59
N ARG A 65 6.64 -2.37 1.47
CA ARG A 65 5.36 -3.00 1.12
C ARG A 65 4.58 -2.21 0.08
N ILE A 66 4.65 -0.88 0.08
CA ILE A 66 4.04 -0.06 -0.97
C ILE A 66 4.65 -0.41 -2.34
N ASP A 67 5.97 -0.58 -2.41
CA ASP A 67 6.65 -0.94 -3.65
C ASP A 67 6.32 -2.38 -4.09
N GLU A 68 6.20 -3.31 -3.15
CA GLU A 68 5.69 -4.66 -3.42
C GLU A 68 4.27 -4.63 -4.00
N PHE A 69 3.35 -3.87 -3.41
CA PHE A 69 1.99 -3.73 -3.93
C PHE A 69 1.96 -3.12 -5.33
N ARG A 70 2.75 -2.07 -5.57
CA ARG A 70 2.88 -1.48 -6.91
C ARG A 70 3.30 -2.55 -7.92
N TYR A 71 4.34 -3.31 -7.61
CA TYR A 71 4.82 -4.40 -8.46
C TYR A 71 3.74 -5.47 -8.70
N LEU A 72 3.05 -5.92 -7.64
CA LEU A 72 1.97 -6.90 -7.73
C LEU A 72 0.81 -6.41 -8.61
N ILE A 73 0.38 -5.16 -8.44
CA ILE A 73 -0.69 -4.56 -9.24
C ILE A 73 -0.28 -4.46 -10.72
N TYR A 74 0.93 -3.98 -11.02
CA TYR A 74 1.41 -3.89 -12.41
C TYR A 74 1.54 -5.26 -13.07
N ARG A 75 2.05 -6.25 -12.33
CA ARG A 75 2.14 -7.63 -12.81
C ARG A 75 0.75 -8.19 -13.10
N HIS A 76 -0.20 -8.01 -12.18
CA HIS A 76 -1.55 -8.51 -12.34
C HIS A 76 -2.27 -7.82 -13.51
N ASP A 77 -2.11 -6.51 -13.67
CA ASP A 77 -2.68 -5.78 -14.82
C ASP A 77 -2.17 -6.32 -16.17
N LYS A 78 -0.87 -6.66 -16.24
CA LYS A 78 -0.26 -7.29 -17.42
C LYS A 78 -0.79 -8.70 -17.67
N GLU A 79 -0.97 -9.50 -16.61
CA GLU A 79 -1.54 -10.85 -16.70
C GLU A 79 -2.98 -10.78 -17.21
N LEU A 80 -3.81 -9.87 -16.68
CA LEU A 80 -5.19 -9.65 -17.12
C LEU A 80 -5.25 -9.23 -18.61
N ALA A 81 -4.36 -8.33 -19.05
CA ALA A 81 -4.25 -7.95 -20.45
C ALA A 81 -3.98 -9.17 -21.37
N GLY A 82 -3.01 -10.01 -20.99
CA GLY A 82 -2.69 -11.22 -21.75
C GLY A 82 -3.81 -12.27 -21.74
N MET A 83 -4.48 -12.46 -20.60
CA MET A 83 -5.62 -13.37 -20.48
C MET A 83 -6.81 -12.94 -21.36
N MET A 84 -7.09 -11.63 -21.45
CA MET A 84 -8.13 -11.12 -22.35
C MET A 84 -7.77 -11.31 -23.82
N GLU A 85 -6.52 -11.05 -24.21
CA GLU A 85 -6.08 -11.30 -25.59
C GLU A 85 -6.25 -12.78 -25.96
N LEU A 86 -5.89 -13.69 -25.05
CA LEU A 86 -6.08 -15.13 -25.25
C LEU A 86 -7.57 -15.48 -25.33
N SER A 87 -8.39 -14.99 -24.41
CA SER A 87 -9.85 -15.23 -24.39
C SER A 87 -10.51 -14.76 -25.68
N ASN A 88 -10.13 -13.59 -26.20
CA ASN A 88 -10.63 -13.06 -27.46
C ASN A 88 -10.25 -13.94 -28.66
N ARG A 89 -9.04 -14.52 -28.65
CA ARG A 89 -8.56 -15.42 -29.72
C ARG A 89 -9.19 -16.80 -29.66
N THR A 90 -9.34 -17.39 -28.46
CA THR A 90 -9.77 -18.78 -28.28
C THR A 90 -11.26 -18.95 -27.99
N LYS A 91 -11.97 -17.84 -27.72
CA LYS A 91 -13.36 -17.82 -27.22
C LYS A 91 -13.54 -18.61 -25.90
N GLN A 92 -12.45 -18.86 -25.17
CA GLN A 92 -12.47 -19.52 -23.88
C GLN A 92 -12.69 -18.51 -22.76
N LYS A 93 -13.53 -18.86 -21.78
CA LYS A 93 -13.72 -18.05 -20.56
C LYS A 93 -12.49 -18.24 -19.66
N VAL A 94 -11.89 -17.13 -19.23
CA VAL A 94 -10.78 -17.11 -18.25
C VAL A 94 -11.33 -16.55 -16.94
N ASN A 95 -10.93 -17.12 -15.80
CA ASN A 95 -11.26 -16.57 -14.49
C ASN A 95 -10.26 -15.44 -14.17
N LEU A 96 -10.76 -14.22 -14.00
CA LEU A 96 -9.95 -13.02 -13.77
C LEU A 96 -9.97 -12.56 -12.29
N GLU A 97 -10.78 -13.19 -11.43
CA GLU A 97 -11.12 -12.64 -10.11
C GLU A 97 -10.32 -13.22 -8.94
N GLU A 98 -9.86 -14.47 -9.05
CA GLU A 98 -9.28 -15.18 -7.89
C GLU A 98 -7.99 -14.51 -7.38
N ASP A 99 -7.09 -14.19 -8.31
CA ASP A 99 -5.86 -13.44 -8.00
C ASP A 99 -6.19 -11.99 -7.56
N HIS A 100 -7.20 -11.37 -8.19
CA HIS A 100 -7.61 -10.01 -7.85
C HIS A 100 -8.15 -9.90 -6.42
N HIS A 101 -9.01 -10.82 -6.00
CA HIS A 101 -9.53 -10.88 -4.63
C HIS A 101 -8.40 -11.08 -3.61
N THR A 102 -7.42 -11.92 -3.94
CA THR A 102 -6.25 -12.14 -3.08
C THR A 102 -5.44 -10.85 -2.90
N ILE A 103 -5.19 -10.11 -3.98
CA ILE A 103 -4.48 -8.83 -3.93
C ILE A 103 -5.30 -7.81 -3.13
N LYS A 104 -6.61 -7.75 -3.35
CA LYS A 104 -7.53 -6.86 -2.64
C LYS A 104 -7.50 -7.08 -1.13
N ASP A 105 -7.62 -8.34 -0.68
CA ASP A 105 -7.59 -8.68 0.74
C ASP A 105 -6.27 -8.27 1.40
N GLN A 106 -5.14 -8.48 0.70
CA GLN A 106 -3.83 -8.07 1.18
C GLN A 106 -3.71 -6.55 1.26
N TYR A 107 -4.22 -5.86 0.24
CA TYR A 107 -4.24 -4.40 0.17
C TYR A 107 -5.07 -3.78 1.30
N GLU A 108 -6.27 -4.29 1.55
CA GLU A 108 -7.15 -3.80 2.63
C GLU A 108 -6.51 -3.97 4.01
N ARG A 109 -5.83 -5.11 4.25
CA ARG A 109 -5.05 -5.32 5.48
C ARG A 109 -3.90 -4.33 5.62
N PHE A 110 -3.21 -4.05 4.51
CA PHE A 110 -2.15 -3.03 4.50
C PHE A 110 -2.71 -1.64 4.84
N VAL A 111 -3.84 -1.24 4.25
CA VAL A 111 -4.51 0.04 4.53
C VAL A 111 -4.86 0.16 6.02
N ALA A 112 -5.43 -0.88 6.62
CA ALA A 112 -5.74 -0.89 8.05
C ALA A 112 -4.49 -0.72 8.94
N GLN A 113 -3.40 -1.41 8.59
CA GLN A 113 -2.12 -1.30 9.29
C GLN A 113 -1.49 0.09 9.14
N TYR A 114 -1.62 0.70 7.96
CA TYR A 114 -1.18 2.06 7.68
C TYR A 114 -1.90 3.07 8.58
N TYR A 115 -3.23 3.04 8.65
CA TYR A 115 -3.99 3.95 9.51
C TYR A 115 -3.67 3.75 10.98
N THR A 116 -3.51 2.50 11.42
CA THR A 116 -3.07 2.20 12.79
C THR A 116 -1.70 2.79 13.09
N LEU A 117 -0.74 2.69 12.16
CA LEU A 117 0.60 3.27 12.32
C LEU A 117 0.53 4.80 12.40
N LYS A 118 -0.27 5.42 11.53
CA LYS A 118 -0.47 6.88 11.47
C LYS A 118 -1.05 7.42 12.78
N ASP A 119 -2.11 6.80 13.30
CA ASP A 119 -2.75 7.23 14.54
C ASP A 119 -1.80 7.10 15.74
N ASN A 120 -1.10 5.98 15.83
CA ASN A 120 -0.08 5.77 16.87
C ASN A 120 1.04 6.82 16.80
N PHE A 121 1.49 7.14 15.59
CA PHE A 121 2.52 8.16 15.39
C PHE A 121 2.03 9.56 15.78
N HIS A 122 0.81 9.94 15.41
CA HIS A 122 0.22 11.21 15.85
C HIS A 122 0.10 11.28 17.37
N HIS A 123 -0.35 10.21 18.03
CA HIS A 123 -0.40 10.16 19.48
C HIS A 123 0.99 10.32 20.11
N PHE A 124 1.99 9.64 19.55
CA PHE A 124 3.39 9.82 19.97
C PHE A 124 3.84 11.28 19.82
N LEU A 125 3.53 11.96 18.71
CA LEU A 125 3.87 13.37 18.52
C LEU A 125 3.27 14.29 19.59
N THR A 126 2.06 14.01 20.08
CA THR A 126 1.44 14.79 21.18
C THR A 126 2.12 14.56 22.53
N THR A 127 2.85 13.46 22.69
CA THR A 127 3.55 13.10 23.95
C THR A 127 4.95 13.72 24.02
N VAL A 128 5.56 14.03 22.87
CA VAL A 128 6.94 14.56 22.77
C VAL A 128 7.00 16.07 22.60
N GLN A 129 5.85 16.75 22.58
CA GLN A 129 5.73 18.21 22.68
C GLN A 129 6.11 18.70 24.07
#